data_AF-W9CEE7-F1
#
_entry.id   AF-W9CEE7-F1
#
_cell.length_a   1.000
_cell.length_b   1.000
_cell.length_c   1.000
_cell.angle_alpha   90.00
_cell.angle_beta   90.00
_cell.angle_gamma   90.00
#
_symmetry.space_group_name_H-M   'P 1'
#
loop_
_entity.id
_entity.type
_entity.pdbx_description
1 polymer ?
#
loop_
_entity_poly.entity_id
_entity_poly.type
_entity_poly.pdbx_seq_one_letter_code
_entity_poly.pdbx_strand_id
1 'polypeptide(L)'
;MNGILQPQLDGTDLHNIFSTQDVEYHSIYKRAIGGSYTTTALKDVQTNIDRCTTLFLSQLDGFPTQFQPSIVDMSAWLQYYAFVSDSLVEAIFSKQIDFLATGSDVDGIYELDHQAMEYFSVWSQVPEIEAMIAKWKSLTGSLKPNPLYNFVLNLVNTRVKYPNELNDMLNSLLRLHQSSPDKLNLREVIGAVYINIVAAHDDTAIILRTAFYHLSKSLTLPCTKDYATRSL
;
A
#
# COMPACT_ATOMS: atom_id res chain seq x y z
N MET A 1 8.41 21.44 -5.52
CA MET A 1 8.30 21.23 -6.99
C MET A 1 6.82 21.18 -7.29
N ASN A 2 6.24 22.18 -7.98
CA ASN A 2 4.79 22.27 -8.16
C ASN A 2 4.31 21.35 -9.30
N GLY A 3 4.39 20.05 -9.06
CA GLY A 3 4.09 18.97 -9.99
C GLY A 3 2.93 18.10 -9.54
N ILE A 4 2.26 17.41 -10.47
CA ILE A 4 1.26 16.36 -10.21
C ILE A 4 1.89 15.18 -9.45
N LEU A 5 3.19 14.98 -9.62
CA LEU A 5 3.96 13.91 -8.95
C LEU A 5 3.96 14.03 -7.42
N GLN A 6 3.81 15.24 -6.89
CA GLN A 6 3.71 15.46 -5.45
C GLN A 6 2.33 16.03 -5.13
N PRO A 7 1.45 15.26 -4.44
CA PRO A 7 0.17 15.81 -4.01
C PRO A 7 0.40 17.00 -3.08
N GLN A 8 -0.53 17.96 -3.07
CA GLN A 8 -0.45 19.13 -2.22
C GLN A 8 -1.49 19.07 -1.10
N LEU A 9 -1.10 19.51 0.10
CA LEU A 9 -1.98 19.73 1.24
C LEU A 9 -1.86 21.19 1.67
N ASP A 10 -2.99 21.89 1.77
CA ASP A 10 -3.06 23.31 2.16
C ASP A 10 -2.12 24.23 1.35
N GLY A 11 -2.02 23.98 0.03
CA GLY A 11 -1.22 24.78 -0.89
C GLY A 11 0.29 24.51 -0.84
N THR A 12 0.74 23.46 -0.14
CA THR A 12 2.15 23.09 -0.03
C THR A 12 2.36 21.61 -0.35
N ASP A 13 3.54 21.25 -0.87
CA ASP A 13 3.86 19.88 -1.32
C ASP A 13 3.85 18.89 -0.15
N LEU A 14 3.06 17.82 -0.26
CA LEU A 14 2.98 16.76 0.74
C LEU A 14 4.20 15.84 0.59
N HIS A 15 5.25 16.16 1.34
CA HIS A 15 6.41 15.29 1.45
C HIS A 15 6.09 14.06 2.30
N ASN A 16 6.62 12.92 1.88
CA ASN A 16 6.61 11.67 2.62
C ASN A 16 8.05 11.20 2.82
N ILE A 17 8.22 10.06 3.49
CA ILE A 17 9.54 9.55 3.85
C ILE A 17 10.43 9.20 2.63
N PHE A 18 9.83 8.94 1.47
CA PHE A 18 10.55 8.65 0.23
C PHE A 18 10.83 9.91 -0.61
N SER A 19 10.03 10.98 -0.44
CA SER A 19 10.09 12.16 -1.32
C SER A 19 10.72 13.40 -0.71
N THR A 20 10.96 13.43 0.60
CA THR A 20 11.68 14.54 1.25
C THR A 20 13.16 14.53 0.89
N GLN A 21 13.74 15.71 0.68
CA GLN A 21 15.18 15.90 0.44
C GLN A 21 15.91 16.46 1.67
N ASP A 22 15.17 16.84 2.72
CA ASP A 22 15.73 17.32 3.97
C ASP A 22 16.13 16.12 4.84
N VAL A 23 17.44 15.98 5.08
CA VAL A 23 18.03 14.87 5.83
C VAL A 23 17.59 14.88 7.30
N GLU A 24 17.48 16.05 7.92
CA GLU A 24 17.09 16.16 9.32
C GLU A 24 15.62 15.82 9.48
N TYR A 25 14.76 16.39 8.65
CA TYR A 25 13.34 16.07 8.59
C TYR A 25 13.11 14.57 8.33
N HIS A 26 13.81 14.00 7.34
CA HIS A 26 13.75 12.57 7.03
C HIS A 26 14.16 11.72 8.23
N SER A 27 15.25 12.06 8.92
CA SER A 27 15.71 11.30 10.09
C SER A 27 14.70 11.35 11.24
N ILE A 28 14.11 12.50 11.52
CA ILE A 28 13.09 12.67 12.57
C ILE A 28 11.85 11.84 12.22
N TYR A 29 11.36 12.00 10.99
CA TYR A 29 10.18 11.31 10.51
C TYR A 29 10.37 9.78 10.48
N LYS A 30 11.48 9.30 9.93
CA LYS A 30 11.84 7.86 9.93
C LYS A 30 11.84 7.28 11.33
N ARG A 31 12.43 8.01 12.29
CA ARG A 31 12.51 7.58 13.69
C ARG A 31 11.12 7.55 14.34
N ALA A 32 10.26 8.52 14.02
CA ALA A 32 8.91 8.60 14.57
C ALA A 32 8.05 7.40 14.13
N ILE A 33 8.07 7.04 12.85
CA ILE A 33 7.25 5.93 12.33
C ILE A 33 7.90 4.56 12.47
N GLY A 34 9.22 4.49 12.71
CA GLY A 34 9.98 3.24 12.71
C GLY A 34 9.48 2.19 13.70
N GLY A 35 8.86 2.62 14.82
CA GLY A 35 8.24 1.71 15.79
C GLY A 35 7.15 0.82 15.19
N SER A 36 6.40 1.35 14.22
CA SER A 36 5.31 0.63 13.52
C SER A 36 5.80 -0.48 12.59
N TYR A 37 7.10 -0.49 12.24
CA TYR A 37 7.70 -1.49 11.35
C TYR A 37 8.63 -2.46 12.10
N THR A 38 8.52 -2.51 13.42
CA THR A 38 9.27 -3.48 14.24
C THR A 38 8.62 -4.85 14.21
N THR A 39 9.40 -5.91 14.45
CA THR A 39 8.87 -7.28 14.59
C THR A 39 7.84 -7.42 15.70
N THR A 40 7.86 -6.54 16.70
CA THR A 40 6.84 -6.52 17.76
C THR A 40 5.53 -5.94 17.25
N ALA A 41 5.56 -4.80 16.54
CA ALA A 41 4.37 -4.20 15.93
C ALA A 41 3.76 -5.10 14.84
N LEU A 42 4.60 -5.86 14.10
CA LEU A 42 4.12 -6.82 13.10
C LEU A 42 3.25 -7.93 13.69
N LYS A 43 3.41 -8.31 14.97
CA LYS A 43 2.54 -9.31 15.61
C LYS A 43 1.10 -8.86 15.65
N ASP A 44 0.85 -7.57 15.84
CA ASP A 44 -0.50 -7.01 15.90
C ASP A 44 -1.18 -7.10 14.52
N VAL A 45 -0.38 -7.00 13.44
CA VAL A 45 -0.86 -7.11 12.04
C VAL A 45 -0.91 -8.56 11.55
N GLN A 46 -0.23 -9.50 12.21
CA GLN A 46 -0.11 -10.89 11.77
C GLN A 46 -1.47 -11.57 11.58
N THR A 47 -2.41 -11.35 12.51
CA THR A 47 -3.77 -11.90 12.43
C THR A 47 -4.46 -11.51 11.11
N ASN A 48 -4.16 -10.32 10.58
CA ASN A 48 -4.74 -9.83 9.34
C ASN A 48 -4.14 -10.52 8.14
N ILE A 49 -2.81 -10.64 8.11
CA ILE A 49 -2.09 -11.38 7.07
C ILE A 49 -2.56 -12.83 7.03
N ASP A 50 -2.76 -13.47 8.19
CA ASP A 50 -3.27 -14.84 8.31
C ASP A 50 -4.69 -14.96 7.73
N ARG A 51 -5.56 -13.98 8.02
CA ARG A 51 -6.92 -13.93 7.47
C ARG A 51 -6.91 -13.77 5.94
N CYS A 52 -6.06 -12.88 5.42
CA CYS A 52 -5.92 -12.67 3.98
C CYS A 52 -5.35 -13.90 3.28
N THR A 53 -4.37 -14.56 3.91
CA THR A 53 -3.78 -15.81 3.41
C THR A 53 -4.82 -16.92 3.38
N THR A 54 -5.64 -17.05 4.43
CA THR A 54 -6.74 -18.02 4.48
C THR A 54 -7.76 -17.76 3.37
N LEU A 55 -8.14 -16.49 3.15
CA LEU A 55 -9.05 -16.12 2.06
C LEU A 55 -8.44 -16.44 0.68
N PHE A 56 -7.17 -16.09 0.45
CA PHE A 56 -6.48 -16.40 -0.80
C PHE A 56 -6.46 -17.90 -1.09
N LEU A 57 -6.09 -18.71 -0.10
CA LEU A 57 -6.11 -20.18 -0.23
C LEU A 57 -7.52 -20.70 -0.51
N SER A 58 -8.54 -20.18 0.17
CA SER A 58 -9.92 -20.60 -0.08
C SER A 58 -10.41 -20.30 -1.49
N GLN A 59 -9.96 -19.19 -2.09
CA GLN A 59 -10.25 -18.85 -3.49
C GLN A 59 -9.52 -19.79 -4.44
N LEU A 60 -8.26 -20.12 -4.13
CA LEU A 60 -7.50 -21.09 -4.91
C LEU A 60 -8.12 -22.49 -4.86
N ASP A 61 -8.59 -22.93 -3.70
CA ASP A 61 -9.28 -24.21 -3.50
C ASP A 61 -10.62 -24.27 -4.25
N GLY A 62 -11.23 -23.12 -4.51
CA GLY A 62 -12.47 -22.99 -5.28
C GLY A 62 -12.31 -23.21 -6.78
N PHE A 63 -11.09 -23.16 -7.32
CA PHE A 63 -10.87 -23.43 -8.74
C PHE A 63 -11.04 -24.93 -9.05
N PRO A 64 -11.70 -25.27 -10.18
CA PRO A 64 -11.93 -26.66 -10.53
C PRO A 64 -10.59 -27.42 -10.68
N THR A 65 -10.45 -28.48 -9.90
CA THR A 65 -9.28 -29.36 -9.92
C THR A 65 -9.43 -30.45 -10.98
N GLN A 66 -8.33 -30.81 -11.64
CA GLN A 66 -8.02 -31.93 -12.56
C GLN A 66 -9.01 -32.32 -13.68
N PHE A 67 -10.32 -32.18 -13.47
CA PHE A 67 -11.41 -32.59 -14.35
C PHE A 67 -11.97 -31.43 -15.19
N GLN A 68 -11.63 -30.17 -14.86
CA GLN A 68 -11.87 -28.97 -15.68
C GLN A 68 -10.69 -28.01 -15.51
N PRO A 69 -9.65 -28.07 -16.38
CA PRO A 69 -8.52 -27.17 -16.27
C PRO A 69 -8.95 -25.73 -16.55
N SER A 70 -8.94 -24.88 -15.52
CA SER A 70 -9.04 -23.43 -15.66
C SER A 70 -7.64 -22.82 -15.72
N ILE A 71 -7.43 -21.89 -16.64
CA ILE A 71 -6.23 -21.05 -16.64
C ILE A 71 -6.43 -20.03 -15.52
N VAL A 72 -5.66 -20.18 -14.44
CA VAL A 72 -5.64 -19.22 -13.33
C VAL A 72 -4.52 -18.23 -13.57
N ASP A 73 -4.88 -16.94 -13.69
CA ASP A 73 -3.88 -15.88 -13.73
C ASP A 73 -3.32 -15.62 -12.33
N MET A 74 -2.31 -16.40 -11.96
CA MET A 74 -1.61 -16.22 -10.70
C MET A 74 -0.94 -14.85 -10.57
N SER A 75 -0.64 -14.15 -11.68
CA SER A 75 -0.06 -12.82 -11.63
C SER A 75 -1.05 -11.81 -11.04
N ALA A 76 -2.32 -11.90 -11.42
CA ALA A 76 -3.39 -11.06 -10.90
C ALA A 76 -3.73 -11.41 -9.45
N TRP A 77 -3.89 -12.70 -9.14
CA TRP A 77 -4.21 -13.15 -7.78
C TRP A 77 -3.12 -12.80 -6.75
N LEU A 78 -1.85 -12.91 -7.13
CA LEU A 78 -0.73 -12.50 -6.27
C LEU A 78 -0.63 -10.98 -6.12
N GLN A 79 -1.04 -10.20 -7.13
CA GLN A 79 -1.17 -8.75 -7.01
C GLN A 79 -2.26 -8.39 -5.99
N TYR A 80 -3.44 -9.00 -6.09
CA TYR A 80 -4.53 -8.74 -5.14
C TYR A 80 -4.16 -9.18 -3.73
N TYR A 81 -3.47 -10.32 -3.59
CA TYR A 81 -2.94 -10.74 -2.31
C TYR A 81 -1.93 -9.73 -1.74
N ALA A 82 -0.95 -9.28 -2.52
CA ALA A 82 0.03 -8.28 -2.09
C ALA A 82 -0.64 -6.95 -1.71
N PHE A 83 -1.57 -6.47 -2.54
CA PHE A 83 -2.34 -5.25 -2.27
C PHE A 83 -3.08 -5.32 -0.93
N VAL A 84 -3.61 -6.49 -0.58
CA VAL A 84 -4.37 -6.70 0.67
C VAL A 84 -3.48 -7.07 1.87
N SER A 85 -2.31 -7.70 1.65
CA SER A 85 -1.40 -8.18 2.71
C SER A 85 -0.29 -7.19 3.08
N ASP A 86 0.22 -6.40 2.13
CA ASP A 86 1.23 -5.37 2.37
C ASP A 86 0.63 -4.01 2.69
N SER A 87 -0.61 -3.76 2.28
CA SER A 87 -1.29 -2.58 2.77
C SER A 87 -1.51 -2.81 4.26
N LEU A 88 -0.71 -2.10 5.04
CA LEU A 88 -0.78 -1.92 6.50
C LEU A 88 -2.11 -1.25 6.92
N VAL A 89 -3.19 -1.61 6.26
CA VAL A 89 -4.42 -0.86 6.13
C VAL A 89 -5.58 -1.79 6.44
N GLU A 90 -5.54 -2.34 7.65
CA GLU A 90 -6.80 -2.62 8.37
C GLU A 90 -7.65 -1.35 8.53
N ALA A 91 -7.07 -0.17 8.30
CA ALA A 91 -7.83 1.05 8.27
C ALA A 91 -8.95 1.06 7.20
N ILE A 92 -8.78 0.26 6.13
CA ILE A 92 -9.66 0.13 4.96
C ILE A 92 -10.31 -1.28 4.93
N PHE A 93 -10.23 -2.04 6.03
CA PHE A 93 -10.54 -3.48 6.06
C PHE A 93 -11.91 -3.87 5.50
N SER A 94 -12.93 -3.02 5.63
CA SER A 94 -14.26 -3.34 5.11
C SER A 94 -14.35 -3.32 3.58
N LYS A 95 -13.44 -2.63 2.86
CA LYS A 95 -13.44 -2.54 1.39
C LYS A 95 -12.36 -3.38 0.72
N GLN A 96 -11.26 -3.69 1.40
CA GLN A 96 -10.14 -4.44 0.81
C GLN A 96 -10.34 -5.97 0.78
N ILE A 97 -11.16 -6.52 1.69
CA ILE A 97 -11.57 -7.94 1.63
C ILE A 97 -12.24 -8.25 0.30
N ASP A 98 -12.96 -7.28 -0.25
CA ASP A 98 -13.70 -7.47 -1.49
C ASP A 98 -12.76 -7.74 -2.67
N PHE A 99 -11.56 -7.14 -2.75
CA PHE A 99 -10.61 -7.39 -3.86
C PHE A 99 -10.26 -8.87 -4.01
N LEU A 100 -9.89 -9.48 -2.89
CA LEU A 100 -9.50 -10.89 -2.85
C LEU A 100 -10.73 -11.81 -2.85
N ALA A 101 -11.86 -11.36 -2.32
CA ALA A 101 -13.11 -12.11 -2.35
C ALA A 101 -13.75 -12.19 -3.74
N THR A 102 -13.62 -11.13 -4.55
CA THR A 102 -14.17 -11.06 -5.91
C THR A 102 -13.15 -11.38 -7.00
N GLY A 103 -11.85 -11.31 -6.68
CA GLY A 103 -10.77 -11.46 -7.67
C GLY A 103 -10.73 -10.31 -8.68
N SER A 104 -11.15 -9.11 -8.28
CA SER A 104 -11.25 -7.93 -9.15
C SER A 104 -10.81 -6.65 -8.44
N ASP A 105 -10.43 -5.63 -9.22
CA ASP A 105 -10.16 -4.28 -8.71
C ASP A 105 -11.46 -3.63 -8.21
N VAL A 106 -11.57 -3.43 -6.90
CA VAL A 106 -12.74 -2.82 -6.26
C VAL A 106 -12.53 -1.30 -6.19
N ASP A 107 -13.54 -0.53 -6.60
CA ASP A 107 -13.49 0.93 -6.69
C ASP A 107 -12.41 1.50 -7.65
N GLY A 108 -11.72 0.64 -8.42
CA GLY A 108 -10.70 1.05 -9.39
C GLY A 108 -9.38 1.52 -8.76
N ILE A 109 -9.14 1.21 -7.48
CA ILE A 109 -7.99 1.76 -6.73
C ILE A 109 -6.68 1.23 -7.30
N TYR A 110 -6.63 -0.06 -7.68
CA TYR A 110 -5.42 -0.64 -8.26
C TYR A 110 -5.10 -0.01 -9.62
N GLU A 111 -6.09 0.14 -10.50
CA GLU A 111 -5.91 0.78 -11.81
C GLU A 111 -5.46 2.24 -11.66
N LEU A 112 -6.01 2.97 -10.67
CA LEU A 112 -5.59 4.34 -10.38
C LEU A 112 -4.13 4.41 -9.90
N ASP A 113 -3.68 3.42 -9.12
CA ASP A 113 -2.30 3.32 -8.66
C ASP A 113 -1.35 3.00 -9.81
N HIS A 114 -1.73 2.03 -10.64
CA HIS A 114 -0.97 1.68 -11.83
C HIS A 114 -0.77 2.88 -12.76
N GLN A 115 -1.84 3.63 -13.06
CA GLN A 115 -1.75 4.86 -13.86
C GLN A 115 -0.88 5.94 -13.20
N ALA A 116 -0.93 6.06 -11.87
CA ALA A 116 -0.07 6.99 -11.13
C ALA A 116 1.41 6.58 -11.21
N MET A 117 1.71 5.28 -11.16
CA MET A 117 3.07 4.74 -11.31
C MET A 117 3.59 4.86 -12.74
N GLU A 118 2.76 4.63 -13.76
CA GLU A 118 3.13 4.90 -15.16
C GLU A 118 3.48 6.37 -15.35
N TYR A 119 2.62 7.27 -14.86
CA TYR A 119 2.88 8.71 -14.88
C TYR A 119 4.19 9.04 -14.15
N PHE A 120 4.39 8.50 -12.95
CA PHE A 120 5.62 8.70 -12.18
C PHE A 120 6.86 8.21 -12.93
N SER A 121 6.82 7.03 -13.55
CA SER A 121 7.95 6.43 -14.26
C SER A 121 8.49 7.32 -15.38
N VAL A 122 7.60 7.97 -16.13
CA VAL A 122 7.97 8.85 -17.25
C VAL A 122 8.38 10.23 -16.75
N TRP A 123 7.57 10.84 -15.89
CA TRP A 123 7.73 12.25 -15.55
C TRP A 123 8.76 12.50 -14.45
N SER A 124 9.07 11.51 -13.61
CA SER A 124 10.15 11.60 -12.61
C SER A 124 11.52 11.82 -13.25
N GLN A 125 11.69 11.45 -14.52
CA GLN A 125 12.95 11.64 -15.26
C GLN A 125 13.17 13.10 -15.69
N VAL A 126 12.10 13.90 -15.78
CA VAL A 126 12.13 15.29 -16.25
C VAL A 126 11.23 16.21 -15.39
N PRO A 127 11.51 16.33 -14.09
CA PRO A 127 10.61 16.96 -13.13
C PRO A 127 10.40 18.47 -13.38
N GLU A 128 11.34 19.17 -14.00
CA GLU A 128 11.18 20.59 -14.35
C GLU A 128 10.11 20.80 -15.43
N ILE A 129 10.06 19.91 -16.42
CA ILE A 129 9.08 19.96 -17.51
C ILE A 129 7.71 19.57 -16.97
N GLU A 130 7.65 18.55 -16.12
CA GLU A 130 6.43 18.14 -15.42
C GLU A 130 5.84 19.30 -14.64
N ALA A 131 6.64 19.98 -13.81
CA ALA A 131 6.21 21.12 -13.01
C ALA A 131 5.74 22.30 -13.88
N MET A 132 6.36 22.54 -15.04
CA MET A 132 5.91 23.55 -15.99
C MET A 132 4.53 23.21 -16.57
N ILE A 133 4.30 21.95 -16.93
CA ILE A 133 3.02 21.48 -17.47
C ILE A 133 1.94 21.48 -16.39
N ALA A 134 2.26 21.08 -15.16
CA ALA A 134 1.35 21.12 -14.02
C ALA A 134 0.91 22.55 -13.71
N LYS A 135 1.85 23.51 -13.69
CA LYS A 135 1.54 24.95 -13.56
C LYS A 135 0.63 25.44 -14.69
N TRP A 136 0.93 25.06 -15.93
CA TRP A 136 0.09 25.43 -17.08
C TRP A 136 -1.33 24.86 -16.94
N LYS A 137 -1.48 23.57 -16.61
CA LYS A 137 -2.77 22.92 -16.36
C LYS A 137 -3.53 23.55 -15.20
N SER A 138 -2.83 23.98 -14.15
CA SER A 138 -3.43 24.71 -13.02
C SER A 138 -4.01 26.04 -13.48
N LEU A 139 -3.27 26.82 -14.27
CA LEU A 139 -3.72 28.10 -14.82
C LEU A 139 -4.90 27.95 -15.79
N THR A 140 -4.96 26.87 -16.56
CA THR A 140 -6.08 26.59 -17.48
C THR A 140 -7.26 25.86 -16.82
N GLY A 141 -7.20 25.60 -15.50
CA GLY A 141 -8.22 24.83 -14.78
C GLY A 141 -8.35 23.37 -15.22
N SER A 142 -7.38 22.85 -15.97
CA SER A 142 -7.36 21.48 -16.52
C SER A 142 -6.63 20.48 -15.61
N LEU A 143 -6.12 20.93 -14.46
CA LEU A 143 -5.47 20.09 -13.47
C LEU A 143 -6.52 19.21 -12.78
N LYS A 144 -6.42 17.89 -12.97
CA LYS A 144 -7.30 16.93 -12.30
C LYS A 144 -6.74 16.56 -10.92
N PRO A 145 -7.58 16.49 -9.88
CA PRO A 145 -7.16 15.98 -8.57
C PRO A 145 -6.69 14.53 -8.66
N ASN A 146 -5.69 14.17 -7.86
CA ASN A 146 -5.25 12.78 -7.74
C ASN A 146 -6.32 11.98 -6.95
N PRO A 147 -7.02 11.00 -7.56
CA PRO A 147 -8.10 10.28 -6.91
C PRO A 147 -7.64 9.39 -5.76
N LEU A 148 -6.43 8.80 -5.84
CA LEU A 148 -5.84 8.05 -4.73
C LEU A 148 -5.52 8.95 -3.54
N TYR A 149 -5.00 10.14 -3.82
CA TYR A 149 -4.76 11.11 -2.76
C TYR A 149 -6.06 11.52 -2.05
N ASN A 150 -7.13 11.79 -2.82
CA ASN A 150 -8.44 12.09 -2.25
C ASN A 150 -9.02 10.94 -1.43
N PHE A 151 -8.82 9.70 -1.87
CA PHE A 151 -9.19 8.51 -1.13
C PHE A 151 -8.48 8.44 0.23
N VAL A 152 -7.17 8.69 0.25
CA VAL A 152 -6.38 8.74 1.50
C VAL A 152 -6.82 9.86 2.42
N LEU A 153 -7.07 11.06 1.88
CA LEU A 153 -7.59 12.17 2.67
C LEU A 153 -8.93 11.81 3.30
N ASN A 154 -9.86 11.23 2.53
CA ASN A 154 -11.16 10.81 3.02
C ASN A 154 -11.04 9.75 4.10
N LEU A 155 -10.13 8.78 3.94
CA LEU A 155 -9.86 7.75 4.92
C LEU A 155 -9.39 8.33 6.25
N VAL A 156 -8.32 9.14 6.21
CA VAL A 156 -7.72 9.74 7.41
C VAL A 156 -8.73 10.67 8.09
N ASN A 157 -9.41 11.53 7.34
CA ASN A 157 -10.41 12.45 7.89
C ASN A 157 -11.59 11.71 8.51
N THR A 158 -12.06 10.64 7.87
CA THR A 158 -13.14 9.80 8.43
C THR A 158 -12.70 9.17 9.73
N ARG A 159 -11.46 8.65 9.81
CA ARG A 159 -10.93 8.05 11.04
C ARG A 159 -10.74 9.05 12.16
N VAL A 160 -10.27 10.25 11.85
CA VAL A 160 -10.14 11.34 12.83
C VAL A 160 -11.51 11.77 13.35
N LYS A 161 -12.52 11.85 12.48
CA LYS A 161 -13.89 12.24 12.84
C LYS A 161 -14.64 11.15 13.60
N TYR A 162 -14.40 9.88 13.25
CA TYR A 162 -15.02 8.71 13.85
C TYR A 162 -13.92 7.72 14.29
N PRO A 163 -13.26 7.99 15.45
CA PRO A 163 -12.22 7.11 15.97
C PRO A 163 -12.76 5.71 16.24
N ASN A 164 -11.90 4.71 16.05
CA ASN A 164 -12.16 3.33 16.45
C ASN A 164 -10.92 2.75 17.13
N GLU A 165 -11.09 1.62 17.79
CA GLU A 165 -10.03 0.96 18.57
C GLU A 165 -9.37 -0.20 17.81
N LEU A 166 -9.44 -0.20 16.47
CA LEU A 166 -8.80 -1.23 15.66
C LEU A 166 -7.27 -1.17 15.84
N ASN A 167 -6.63 -2.33 15.87
CA ASN A 167 -5.17 -2.43 15.98
C ASN A 167 -4.51 -2.36 14.60
N ASP A 168 -4.72 -1.24 13.92
CA ASP A 168 -4.22 -1.00 12.57
C ASP A 168 -3.12 0.07 12.52
N MET A 169 -2.38 0.13 11.41
CA MET A 169 -1.29 1.09 11.28
C MET A 169 -1.79 2.54 11.26
N LEU A 170 -2.98 2.83 10.72
CA LEU A 170 -3.51 4.19 10.76
C LEU A 170 -3.74 4.63 12.20
N ASN A 171 -4.34 3.79 13.03
CA ASN A 171 -4.52 4.04 14.45
C ASN A 171 -3.17 4.09 15.17
N SER A 172 -2.18 3.28 14.79
CA SER A 172 -0.81 3.40 15.31
C SER A 172 -0.22 4.79 15.00
N LEU A 173 -0.32 5.26 13.75
CA LEU A 173 0.17 6.57 13.32
C LEU A 173 -0.60 7.72 13.98
N LEU A 174 -1.92 7.59 14.13
CA LEU A 174 -2.76 8.58 14.82
C LEU A 174 -2.45 8.65 16.32
N ARG A 175 -2.19 7.50 16.98
CA ARG A 175 -1.72 7.47 18.38
C ARG A 175 -0.35 8.11 18.52
N LEU A 176 0.57 7.84 17.59
CA LEU A 176 1.88 8.50 17.55
C LEU A 176 1.72 10.01 17.40
N HIS A 177 0.87 10.47 16.47
CA HIS A 177 0.54 11.87 16.30
C HIS A 177 -0.01 12.51 17.59
N GLN A 178 -0.95 11.84 18.27
CA GLN A 178 -1.50 12.32 19.54
C GLN A 178 -0.45 12.40 20.66
N SER A 179 0.47 11.43 20.72
CA SER A 179 1.51 11.34 21.76
C SER A 179 2.71 12.27 21.54
N SER A 180 2.99 12.65 20.29
CA SER A 180 4.16 13.43 19.90
C SER A 180 3.86 14.27 18.65
N PRO A 181 2.94 15.24 18.74
CA PRO A 181 2.49 16.03 17.59
C PRO A 181 3.61 16.86 16.95
N ASP A 182 4.63 17.24 17.73
CA ASP A 182 5.80 17.98 17.26
C ASP A 182 6.71 17.15 16.34
N LYS A 183 6.63 15.82 16.42
CA LYS A 183 7.46 14.88 15.64
C LYS A 183 6.71 14.26 14.47
N LEU A 184 5.40 14.14 14.59
CA LEU A 184 4.52 13.57 13.57
C LEU A 184 3.19 14.33 13.63
N ASN A 185 3.03 15.34 12.78
CA ASN A 185 1.78 16.05 12.61
C ASN A 185 0.82 15.24 11.69
N LEU A 186 -0.42 15.71 11.56
CA LEU A 186 -1.42 15.02 10.75
C LEU A 186 -1.05 14.97 9.26
N ARG A 187 -0.32 15.97 8.76
CA ARG A 187 0.20 15.99 7.38
C ARG A 187 1.18 14.84 7.17
N GLU A 188 2.10 14.59 8.10
CA GLU A 188 2.98 13.43 8.00
C GLU A 188 2.21 12.12 8.08
N VAL A 189 1.16 12.02 8.92
CA VAL A 189 0.30 10.83 8.93
C VAL A 189 -0.34 10.59 7.56
N ILE A 190 -0.89 11.62 6.91
CA ILE A 190 -1.47 11.51 5.56
C ILE A 190 -0.39 11.06 4.56
N GLY A 191 0.80 11.66 4.61
CA GLY A 191 1.93 11.29 3.75
C GLY A 191 2.38 9.84 3.96
N ALA A 192 2.42 9.37 5.20
CA ALA A 192 2.74 7.98 5.55
C ALA A 192 1.70 7.02 4.99
N VAL A 193 0.41 7.30 5.18
CA VAL A 193 -0.67 6.44 4.69
C VAL A 193 -0.67 6.40 3.16
N TYR A 194 -0.51 7.56 2.52
CA TYR A 194 -0.43 7.65 1.05
C TYR A 194 0.69 6.79 0.49
N ILE A 195 1.91 6.91 1.02
CA ILE A 195 3.04 6.18 0.46
C ILE A 195 3.00 4.68 0.77
N ASN A 196 2.38 4.25 1.87
CA ASN A 196 2.18 2.83 2.14
C ASN A 196 1.17 2.18 1.20
N ILE A 197 0.14 2.92 0.76
CA ILE A 197 -0.82 2.41 -0.23
C ILE A 197 -0.12 2.25 -1.59
N VAL A 198 0.70 3.22 -1.99
CA VAL A 198 1.30 3.28 -3.31
C VAL A 198 2.53 2.37 -3.45
N ALA A 199 3.46 2.37 -2.49
CA ALA A 199 4.79 1.81 -2.70
C ALA A 199 4.94 0.33 -2.33
N ALA A 200 4.15 -0.20 -1.38
CA ALA A 200 4.51 -1.47 -0.73
C ALA A 200 4.12 -2.71 -1.54
N HIS A 201 3.02 -2.65 -2.28
CA HIS A 201 2.35 -3.86 -2.77
C HIS A 201 2.97 -4.40 -4.08
N ASP A 202 3.47 -3.53 -4.97
CA ASP A 202 4.08 -3.96 -6.24
C ASP A 202 5.37 -4.76 -6.03
N ASP A 203 6.21 -4.32 -5.08
CA ASP A 203 7.46 -4.99 -4.73
C ASP A 203 7.21 -6.40 -4.17
N THR A 204 6.23 -6.55 -3.30
CA THR A 204 5.84 -7.87 -2.77
C THR A 204 5.19 -8.73 -3.85
N ALA A 205 4.34 -8.16 -4.70
CA ALA A 205 3.71 -8.91 -5.79
C ALA A 205 4.75 -9.50 -6.76
N ILE A 206 5.79 -8.74 -7.14
CA ILE A 206 6.84 -9.26 -8.03
C ILE A 206 7.69 -10.34 -7.34
N ILE A 207 7.97 -10.21 -6.04
CA ILE A 207 8.67 -11.24 -5.26
C ILE A 207 7.85 -12.53 -5.22
N LEU A 208 6.55 -12.43 -4.92
CA LEU A 208 5.64 -13.57 -4.88
C LEU A 208 5.52 -14.25 -6.26
N ARG A 209 5.32 -13.47 -7.33
CA ARG A 209 5.29 -13.99 -8.71
C ARG A 209 6.56 -14.77 -9.04
N THR A 210 7.71 -14.23 -8.67
CA THR A 210 9.01 -14.87 -8.88
C THR A 210 9.10 -16.18 -8.11
N ALA A 211 8.72 -16.18 -6.83
CA ALA A 211 8.69 -17.38 -6.00
C ALA A 211 7.76 -18.45 -6.61
N PHE A 212 6.51 -18.12 -6.93
CA PHE A 212 5.55 -19.06 -7.53
C PHE A 212 5.99 -19.59 -8.90
N TYR A 213 6.61 -18.73 -9.73
CA TYR A 213 7.18 -19.16 -11.01
C TYR A 213 8.28 -20.20 -10.82
N HIS A 214 9.22 -19.96 -9.90
CA HIS A 214 10.31 -20.90 -9.65
C HIS A 214 9.84 -22.19 -8.94
N LEU A 215 8.87 -22.10 -8.03
CA LEU A 215 8.24 -23.26 -7.39
C LEU A 215 7.50 -24.14 -8.40
N SER A 216 6.75 -23.54 -9.32
CA SER A 216 6.00 -24.29 -10.35
C SER A 216 6.91 -24.94 -11.40
N LYS A 217 8.08 -24.35 -11.68
CA LYS A 217 9.07 -24.90 -12.61
C LYS A 217 9.97 -25.98 -11.99
N SER A 218 10.19 -25.96 -10.68
CA SER A 218 11.11 -26.87 -9.97
C SER A 218 10.39 -27.61 -8.84
N LEU A 219 9.66 -28.67 -9.20
CA LEU A 219 8.92 -29.53 -8.27
C LEU A 219 9.80 -30.38 -7.33
N THR A 220 11.13 -30.29 -7.44
CA THR A 220 12.13 -31.05 -6.67
C THR A 220 12.59 -30.37 -5.38
N LEU A 221 11.88 -29.36 -4.89
CA LEU A 221 12.14 -28.86 -3.54
C LEU A 221 11.76 -29.94 -2.52
N PRO A 222 12.67 -30.35 -1.62
CA PRO A 222 12.34 -31.29 -0.56
C PRO A 222 11.19 -30.70 0.25
N CYS A 223 10.13 -31.50 0.43
CA CYS A 223 8.92 -31.15 1.16
C CYS A 223 9.28 -30.44 2.47
N THR A 224 9.00 -29.15 2.58
CA THR A 224 9.36 -28.28 3.72
C THR A 224 8.57 -28.56 5.00
N LYS A 225 7.91 -29.73 5.11
CA LYS A 225 7.20 -30.17 6.32
C LYS A 225 8.09 -30.15 7.57
N ASP A 226 9.41 -30.24 7.43
CA ASP A 226 10.35 -30.26 8.54
C ASP A 226 10.69 -28.87 9.12
N TYR A 227 10.35 -27.75 8.46
CA TYR A 227 10.63 -26.41 8.99
C TYR A 227 9.48 -25.82 9.82
N ALA A 228 8.22 -26.19 9.52
CA ALA A 228 7.05 -25.67 10.24
C ALA A 228 6.90 -26.21 11.68
N THR A 229 7.63 -27.29 12.03
CA THR A 229 7.55 -27.94 13.36
C THR A 229 8.69 -27.57 14.30
N ARG A 230 9.65 -26.71 13.90
CA ARG A 230 10.84 -26.39 14.68
C ARG A 230 10.78 -25.12 15.53
N SER A 231 9.62 -24.48 15.65
CA SER A 231 9.42 -23.35 16.57
C SER A 231 8.10 -23.48 17.33
N LEU A 232 8.13 -24.31 18.37
CA LEU A 232 7.29 -24.21 19.57
C LEU A 232 8.21 -24.22 20.78
#